data_AF-A0A8H6EMA5-F1
#
_entry.id   AF-A0A8H6EMA5-F1
#
_cell.length_a   1.000
_cell.length_b   1.000
_cell.length_c   1.000
_cell.angle_alpha   90.00
_cell.angle_beta   90.00
_cell.angle_gamma   90.00
#
_symmetry.space_group_name_H-M   'P 1'
#
loop_
_entity.id
_entity.type
_entity.pdbx_description
1 polymer ?
#
loop_
_entity_poly.entity_id
_entity_poly.type
_entity_poly.pdbx_seq_one_letter_code
_entity_poly.pdbx_strand_id
1 'polypeptide(L)'
;MAHKSSTTSFTYSVTRKTSHTSLTFETVMSNLYASIGKSTDLKLSAIAGNTTSYDEKNKEKFIEGVEAAVGPQGFMNFGEINHGSWLPLFNIQSNPQLGLKRIILGNPLIAITMLSQSSKSLNAGLFVPVEILVRQLSGEEGTEITWQVPSTLIAATDRGNDGLLTAAQVLDGKLEELIVFIGSGVKSRYTYTNPSYANKSSMKCRCPTRYYNVGEYMRPKPSIGWTERVEFV
;
A
#
# COMPACT_ATOMS: atom_id res chain seq x y z
N MET A 1 -44.55 -5.68 2.71
CA MET A 1 -44.40 -4.92 1.44
C MET A 1 -43.10 -5.38 0.79
N ALA A 2 -43.12 -5.76 -0.49
CA ALA A 2 -41.89 -6.19 -1.18
C ALA A 2 -41.02 -4.97 -1.50
N HIS A 3 -39.77 -4.96 -1.04
CA HIS A 3 -38.79 -3.95 -1.45
C HIS A 3 -38.54 -4.11 -2.95
N LYS A 4 -38.90 -3.09 -3.73
CA LYS A 4 -38.60 -3.04 -5.16
C LYS A 4 -37.10 -2.78 -5.31
N SER A 5 -36.39 -3.70 -5.96
CA SER A 5 -34.98 -3.48 -6.28
C SER A 5 -34.84 -2.24 -7.17
N SER A 6 -33.86 -1.40 -6.87
CA SER A 6 -33.57 -0.15 -7.57
C SER A 6 -32.06 -0.08 -7.82
N THR A 7 -31.67 0.36 -9.02
CA THR A 7 -30.27 0.53 -9.43
C THR A 7 -29.98 2.02 -9.61
N THR A 8 -28.86 2.48 -9.06
CA THR A 8 -28.37 3.85 -9.21
C THR A 8 -27.01 3.85 -9.89
N SER A 9 -26.77 4.85 -10.75
CA SER A 9 -25.53 4.99 -11.50
C SER A 9 -24.94 6.38 -11.31
N PHE A 10 -23.62 6.47 -11.22
CA PHE A 10 -22.88 7.73 -11.20
C PHE A 10 -21.57 7.58 -11.99
N THR A 11 -21.05 8.69 -12.50
CA THR A 11 -19.82 8.71 -13.30
C THR A 11 -18.76 9.56 -12.64
N TYR A 12 -17.51 9.11 -12.71
CA TYR A 12 -16.33 9.84 -12.28
C TYR A 12 -15.16 9.58 -13.23
N SER A 13 -14.18 10.48 -13.21
CA SER A 13 -12.95 10.37 -13.99
C SER A 13 -11.85 9.78 -13.14
N VAL A 14 -11.09 8.85 -13.72
CA VAL A 14 -9.97 8.18 -13.06
C VAL A 14 -8.69 8.50 -13.83
N THR A 15 -7.62 8.83 -13.13
CA THR A 15 -6.31 8.99 -13.73
C THR A 15 -5.60 7.66 -13.76
N ARG A 16 -5.11 7.26 -14.95
CA ARG A 16 -4.23 6.11 -15.13
C ARG A 16 -2.81 6.58 -15.40
N LYS A 17 -1.83 6.02 -14.70
CA LYS A 17 -0.41 6.23 -14.95
C LYS A 17 0.23 4.96 -15.49
N THR A 18 1.25 5.16 -16.33
CA THR A 18 2.03 4.08 -16.93
C THR A 18 3.51 4.44 -16.82
N SER A 19 4.27 3.55 -16.23
CA SER A 19 5.73 3.63 -16.13
C SER A 19 6.35 2.63 -17.10
N HIS A 20 7.45 3.02 -17.74
CA HIS A 20 8.24 2.17 -18.62
C HIS A 20 9.64 2.03 -18.03
N THR A 21 10.17 0.82 -18.06
CA THR A 21 11.54 0.51 -17.65
C THR A 21 12.20 -0.42 -18.65
N SER A 22 13.51 -0.31 -18.81
CA SER A 22 14.33 -1.25 -19.59
C SER A 22 14.56 -2.58 -18.88
N LEU A 23 14.17 -2.71 -17.60
CA LEU A 23 14.28 -3.97 -16.88
C LEU A 23 13.36 -5.05 -17.48
N THR A 24 13.83 -6.30 -17.46
CA THR A 24 13.02 -7.44 -17.88
C THR A 24 11.83 -7.65 -16.95
N PHE A 25 10.79 -8.30 -17.49
CA PHE A 25 9.59 -8.62 -16.73
C PHE A 25 9.92 -9.40 -15.45
N GLU A 26 10.79 -10.40 -15.55
CA GLU A 26 11.26 -11.23 -14.45
C GLU A 26 11.96 -10.40 -13.38
N THR A 27 12.78 -9.43 -13.79
CA THR A 27 13.49 -8.54 -12.87
C THR A 27 12.52 -7.63 -12.13
N VAL A 28 11.56 -7.01 -12.83
CA VAL A 28 10.52 -6.18 -12.21
C VAL A 28 9.67 -7.00 -11.23
N MET A 29 9.25 -8.19 -11.64
CA MET A 29 8.46 -9.09 -10.77
C MET A 29 9.28 -9.54 -9.55
N SER A 30 10.56 -9.85 -9.72
CA SER A 30 11.46 -10.19 -8.60
C SER A 30 11.60 -9.03 -7.63
N ASN A 31 11.84 -7.82 -8.12
CA ASN A 31 11.90 -6.61 -7.30
C ASN A 31 10.59 -6.38 -6.55
N LEU A 32 9.45 -6.55 -7.21
CA LEU A 32 8.13 -6.41 -6.60
C LEU A 32 7.95 -7.39 -5.45
N TYR A 33 8.18 -8.69 -5.67
CA TYR A 33 8.01 -9.71 -4.64
C TYR A 33 8.99 -9.59 -3.48
N ALA A 34 10.17 -9.00 -3.70
CA ALA A 34 11.10 -8.68 -2.62
C ALA A 34 10.68 -7.43 -1.82
N SER A 35 9.84 -6.57 -2.41
CA SER A 35 9.42 -5.29 -1.82
C SER A 35 8.11 -5.38 -1.04
N ILE A 36 7.27 -6.35 -1.38
CA ILE A 36 5.97 -6.58 -0.76
C ILE A 36 5.96 -7.89 0.00
N GLY A 37 5.19 -7.96 1.07
CA GLY A 37 5.01 -9.19 1.82
C GLY A 37 3.95 -10.10 1.18
N LYS A 38 3.77 -11.30 1.73
CA LYS A 38 2.85 -12.31 1.19
C LYS A 38 1.66 -12.51 2.13
N SER A 39 0.44 -12.47 1.59
CA SER A 39 -0.75 -12.82 2.37
C SER A 39 -0.81 -14.30 2.78
N THR A 40 -0.05 -15.19 2.15
CA THR A 40 -0.02 -16.61 2.54
C THR A 40 0.68 -16.86 3.87
N ASP A 41 1.59 -15.97 4.25
CA ASP A 41 2.43 -16.15 5.43
C ASP A 41 1.67 -15.77 6.70
N LEU A 42 0.59 -15.01 6.56
CA LEU A 42 -0.29 -14.67 7.65
C LEU A 42 -1.71 -15.08 7.31
N LYS A 43 -2.25 -15.93 8.18
CA LYS A 43 -3.67 -16.21 8.28
C LYS A 43 -4.43 -14.94 8.70
N LEU A 44 -4.23 -13.77 8.09
CA LEU A 44 -4.87 -12.51 8.46
C LEU A 44 -6.39 -12.65 8.41
N SER A 45 -6.90 -13.33 7.39
CA SER A 45 -8.31 -13.73 7.29
C SER A 45 -8.74 -14.65 8.42
N ALA A 46 -7.84 -15.47 8.98
CA ALA A 46 -8.14 -16.28 10.16
C ALA A 46 -7.91 -15.53 11.48
N ILE A 47 -7.05 -14.50 11.55
CA ILE A 47 -6.96 -13.62 12.71
C ILE A 47 -8.29 -12.89 12.84
N ALA A 48 -8.76 -12.25 11.76
CA ALA A 48 -10.07 -11.62 11.71
C ALA A 48 -11.22 -12.64 11.89
N GLY A 49 -11.17 -13.77 11.18
CA GLY A 49 -12.22 -14.79 11.18
C GLY A 49 -12.34 -15.62 12.47
N ASN A 50 -11.26 -15.75 13.26
CA ASN A 50 -11.26 -16.42 14.56
C ASN A 50 -11.40 -15.43 15.74
N THR A 51 -11.54 -14.14 15.47
CA THR A 51 -11.74 -13.14 16.51
C THR A 51 -13.13 -13.31 17.12
N THR A 52 -13.19 -13.63 18.40
CA THR A 52 -14.45 -13.85 19.14
C THR A 52 -14.94 -12.59 19.87
N SER A 53 -14.11 -11.54 19.96
CA SER A 53 -14.42 -10.26 20.60
C SER A 53 -13.66 -9.10 19.93
N TYR A 54 -14.27 -7.91 19.86
CA TYR A 54 -13.66 -6.72 19.23
C TYR A 54 -12.92 -5.82 20.25
N ASP A 55 -12.34 -6.42 21.28
CA ASP A 55 -11.59 -5.72 22.31
C ASP A 55 -10.21 -5.22 21.82
N GLU A 56 -9.60 -4.32 22.60
CA GLU A 56 -8.29 -3.74 22.27
C GLU A 56 -7.21 -4.80 22.06
N LYS A 57 -7.25 -5.92 22.80
CA LYS A 57 -6.27 -6.99 22.68
C LYS A 57 -6.34 -7.67 21.30
N ASN A 58 -7.54 -7.88 20.76
CA ASN A 58 -7.67 -8.45 19.42
C ASN A 58 -7.36 -7.43 18.32
N LYS A 59 -7.60 -6.13 18.55
CA LYS A 59 -7.12 -5.07 17.65
C LYS A 59 -5.59 -5.02 17.59
N GLU A 60 -4.92 -5.07 18.74
CA GLU A 60 -3.45 -5.10 18.82
C GLU A 60 -2.86 -6.31 18.08
N LYS A 61 -3.41 -7.50 18.30
CA LYS A 61 -2.99 -8.71 17.57
C LYS A 61 -3.18 -8.59 16.05
N PHE A 62 -4.27 -7.95 15.61
CA PHE A 62 -4.47 -7.70 14.20
C PHE A 62 -3.40 -6.76 13.65
N ILE A 63 -3.11 -5.66 14.36
CA ILE A 63 -2.06 -4.70 13.98
C ILE A 63 -0.69 -5.40 13.89
N GLU A 64 -0.28 -6.12 14.94
CA GLU A 64 0.98 -6.89 14.97
C GLU A 64 1.04 -7.90 13.81
N GLY A 65 -0.07 -8.58 13.54
CA GLY A 65 -0.21 -9.50 12.42
C GLY A 65 0.03 -8.80 11.09
N VAL A 66 -0.58 -7.63 10.85
CA VAL A 66 -0.37 -6.86 9.62
C VAL A 66 1.06 -6.34 9.52
N GLU A 67 1.64 -5.82 10.59
CA GLU A 67 3.01 -5.31 10.61
C GLU A 67 4.04 -6.40 10.30
N ALA A 68 3.80 -7.63 10.75
CA ALA A 68 4.61 -8.79 10.38
C ALA A 68 4.39 -9.24 8.91
N ALA A 69 3.26 -8.88 8.30
CA ALA A 69 2.87 -9.27 6.94
C ALA A 69 3.43 -8.36 5.86
N VAL A 70 3.57 -7.08 6.16
CA VAL A 70 3.90 -6.08 5.15
C VAL A 70 5.37 -6.16 4.79
N GLY A 71 5.66 -6.02 3.50
CA GLY A 71 7.02 -6.02 3.01
C GLY A 71 7.74 -4.70 3.28
N PRO A 72 9.01 -4.58 2.88
CA PRO A 72 9.83 -3.38 3.11
C PRO A 72 9.22 -2.07 2.60
N GLN A 73 8.40 -2.11 1.54
CA GLN A 73 7.71 -0.94 0.99
C GLN A 73 6.32 -0.70 1.62
N GLY A 74 5.99 -1.40 2.70
CA GLY A 74 4.75 -1.23 3.44
C GLY A 74 3.51 -1.83 2.79
N PHE A 75 3.68 -2.67 1.76
CA PHE A 75 2.60 -3.37 1.06
C PHE A 75 2.71 -4.89 1.23
N MET A 76 1.59 -5.58 1.08
CA MET A 76 1.50 -7.03 0.94
C MET A 76 0.65 -7.41 -0.27
N ASN A 77 0.91 -8.58 -0.84
CA ASN A 77 0.17 -9.16 -1.95
C ASN A 77 -1.12 -9.83 -1.48
N PHE A 78 -2.26 -9.44 -2.05
CA PHE A 78 -3.60 -9.99 -1.80
C PHE A 78 -4.06 -10.95 -2.91
N GLY A 79 -3.44 -10.94 -4.07
CA GLY A 79 -3.84 -11.79 -5.17
C GLY A 79 -3.13 -11.45 -6.47
N GLU A 80 -3.05 -12.45 -7.34
CA GLU A 80 -2.44 -12.32 -8.65
C GLU A 80 -3.31 -12.99 -9.71
N ILE A 81 -3.40 -12.36 -10.87
CA ILE A 81 -4.01 -12.94 -12.06
C ILE A 81 -2.96 -12.93 -13.16
N ASN A 82 -2.49 -14.12 -13.54
CA ASN A 82 -1.57 -14.29 -14.66
C ASN A 82 -2.36 -14.41 -15.96
N HIS A 83 -2.57 -13.29 -16.65
CA HIS A 83 -3.22 -13.28 -17.96
C HIS A 83 -2.36 -13.96 -19.02
N GLY A 84 -1.04 -13.80 -18.90
CA GLY A 84 -0.05 -14.39 -19.79
C GLY A 84 -0.11 -15.90 -19.93
N SER A 85 -0.60 -16.62 -18.90
CA SER A 85 -0.66 -18.08 -18.93
C SER A 85 -1.81 -18.65 -19.76
N TRP A 86 -2.83 -17.86 -20.07
CA TRP A 86 -4.04 -18.36 -20.75
C TRP A 86 -4.41 -17.63 -22.03
N LEU A 87 -3.95 -16.38 -22.24
CA LEU A 87 -4.18 -15.69 -23.52
C LEU A 87 -3.64 -16.45 -24.76
N PRO A 88 -2.46 -17.11 -24.68
CA PRO A 88 -1.95 -17.90 -25.81
C PRO A 88 -2.86 -19.09 -26.19
N LEU A 89 -3.66 -19.63 -25.26
CA LEU A 89 -4.62 -20.71 -25.54
C LEU A 89 -5.69 -20.27 -26.56
N PHE A 90 -5.92 -18.96 -26.70
CA PHE A 90 -6.89 -18.37 -27.60
C PHE A 90 -6.23 -17.62 -28.78
N ASN A 91 -4.94 -17.88 -29.04
CA ASN A 91 -4.15 -17.20 -30.08
C ASN A 91 -4.10 -15.66 -29.92
N ILE A 92 -4.28 -15.15 -28.69
CA ILE A 92 -4.10 -13.73 -28.38
C ILE A 92 -2.66 -13.53 -27.94
N GLN A 93 -1.89 -12.74 -28.70
CA GLN A 93 -0.47 -12.51 -28.46
C GLN A 93 0.27 -13.83 -28.19
N SER A 94 0.32 -14.70 -29.20
CA SER A 94 0.75 -16.12 -29.16
C SER A 94 2.19 -16.39 -28.70
N ASN A 95 2.84 -15.44 -28.04
CA ASN A 95 4.07 -15.68 -27.28
C ASN A 95 3.73 -16.59 -26.08
N PRO A 96 4.26 -17.83 -26.03
CA PRO A 96 4.01 -18.75 -24.92
C PRO A 96 4.59 -18.27 -23.58
N GLN A 97 5.43 -17.23 -23.60
CA GLN A 97 5.99 -16.56 -22.41
C GLN A 97 5.52 -15.10 -22.32
N LEU A 98 4.24 -14.84 -22.58
CA LEU A 98 3.69 -13.49 -22.46
C LEU A 98 3.74 -13.02 -20.99
N GLY A 99 4.67 -12.13 -20.65
CA GLY A 99 4.68 -11.47 -19.35
C GLY A 99 3.48 -10.53 -19.20
N LEU A 100 2.40 -10.98 -18.58
CA LEU A 100 1.23 -10.14 -18.28
C LEU A 100 0.54 -10.58 -16.99
N LYS A 101 0.72 -9.81 -15.92
CA LYS A 101 0.16 -10.10 -14.60
C LYS A 101 -0.52 -8.88 -14.01
N ARG A 102 -1.73 -9.09 -13.48
CA ARG A 102 -2.41 -8.15 -12.57
C ARG A 102 -2.07 -8.55 -11.14
N ILE A 103 -1.54 -7.60 -10.38
CA ILE A 103 -1.17 -7.78 -8.97
C ILE A 103 -2.08 -6.91 -8.12
N ILE A 104 -2.71 -7.52 -7.12
CA ILE A 104 -3.56 -6.85 -6.14
C ILE A 104 -2.75 -6.73 -4.86
N LEU A 105 -2.48 -5.50 -4.43
CA LEU A 105 -1.57 -5.23 -3.31
C LEU A 105 -2.08 -4.08 -2.44
N GLY A 106 -1.77 -4.12 -1.15
CA GLY A 106 -2.28 -3.13 -0.21
C GLY A 106 -1.67 -3.26 1.17
N ASN A 107 -2.19 -2.47 2.09
CA ASN A 107 -1.89 -2.57 3.51
C ASN A 107 -3.20 -2.43 4.28
N PRO A 108 -3.63 -3.44 5.04
CA PRO A 108 -4.87 -3.39 5.82
C PRO A 108 -4.99 -2.18 6.75
N LEU A 109 -3.89 -1.72 7.36
CA LEU A 109 -3.92 -0.55 8.27
C LEU A 109 -4.15 0.76 7.49
N ILE A 110 -3.58 0.87 6.29
CA ILE A 110 -3.87 1.98 5.37
C ILE A 110 -5.32 1.89 4.88
N ALA A 111 -5.81 0.68 4.57
CA ALA A 111 -7.19 0.45 4.17
C ALA A 111 -8.19 0.85 5.26
N ILE A 112 -7.94 0.48 6.53
CA ILE A 112 -8.76 0.88 7.67
C ILE A 112 -8.88 2.41 7.76
N THR A 113 -7.79 3.14 7.50
CA THR A 113 -7.82 4.62 7.51
C THR A 113 -8.85 5.14 6.51
N MET A 114 -8.78 4.69 5.25
CA MET A 114 -9.74 5.14 4.21
C MET A 114 -11.17 4.64 4.47
N LEU A 115 -11.34 3.38 4.91
CA LEU A 115 -12.65 2.83 5.23
C LEU A 115 -13.31 3.57 6.40
N SER A 116 -12.53 3.97 7.40
CA SER A 116 -13.02 4.76 8.54
C SER A 116 -13.40 6.19 8.13
N GLN A 117 -12.68 6.78 7.18
CA GLN A 117 -13.02 8.09 6.62
C GLN A 117 -14.25 8.03 5.70
N SER A 118 -14.58 6.87 5.10
CA SER A 118 -15.72 6.65 4.20
C SER A 118 -17.05 6.59 4.97
N SER A 119 -17.39 7.70 5.63
CA SER A 119 -18.46 7.82 6.63
C SER A 119 -19.88 7.49 6.16
N LYS A 120 -20.14 7.44 4.85
CA LYS A 120 -21.50 7.25 4.30
C LYS A 120 -21.78 5.94 3.59
N SER A 121 -20.74 5.19 3.17
CA SER A 121 -21.00 4.08 2.24
C SER A 121 -19.99 2.94 2.26
N LEU A 122 -18.85 3.05 2.96
CA LEU A 122 -17.74 2.09 2.87
C LEU A 122 -17.34 1.76 1.42
N ASN A 123 -17.72 2.61 0.45
CA ASN A 123 -17.53 2.37 -0.98
C ASN A 123 -16.06 2.34 -1.36
N ALA A 124 -15.19 2.95 -0.54
CA ALA A 124 -13.74 2.82 -0.66
C ALA A 124 -13.29 1.35 -0.68
N GLY A 125 -14.04 0.43 -0.05
CA GLY A 125 -13.80 -1.01 -0.07
C GLY A 125 -13.81 -1.66 -1.46
N LEU A 126 -14.40 -1.01 -2.47
CA LEU A 126 -14.33 -1.47 -3.87
C LEU A 126 -12.93 -1.28 -4.48
N PHE A 127 -12.12 -0.39 -3.90
CA PHE A 127 -10.86 0.08 -4.48
C PHE A 127 -9.65 -0.09 -3.55
N VAL A 128 -9.85 -0.71 -2.38
CA VAL A 128 -8.78 -1.09 -1.45
C VAL A 128 -8.89 -2.59 -1.20
N PRO A 129 -7.83 -3.39 -1.45
CA PRO A 129 -6.48 -3.03 -1.93
C PRO A 129 -6.44 -2.47 -3.36
N VAL A 130 -5.31 -1.83 -3.72
CA VAL A 130 -5.06 -1.28 -5.06
C VAL A 130 -4.53 -2.36 -6.00
N GLU A 131 -4.42 -2.03 -7.28
CA GLU A 131 -3.96 -2.94 -8.32
C GLU A 131 -2.94 -2.30 -9.26
N ILE A 132 -2.04 -3.14 -9.78
CA ILE A 132 -1.11 -2.78 -10.85
C ILE A 132 -1.16 -3.87 -11.93
N LEU A 133 -0.95 -3.47 -13.18
CA LEU A 133 -0.75 -4.36 -14.32
C LEU A 133 0.71 -4.27 -14.75
N VAL A 134 1.43 -5.39 -14.69
CA VAL A 134 2.80 -5.51 -15.17
C VAL A 134 2.78 -6.25 -16.49
N ARG A 135 3.37 -5.67 -17.52
CA ARG A 135 3.35 -6.18 -18.89
C ARG A 135 4.73 -6.11 -19.52
N GLN A 136 5.17 -7.21 -20.11
CA GLN A 136 6.35 -7.25 -20.97
C GLN A 136 6.07 -6.53 -22.29
N LEU A 137 7.02 -5.70 -22.74
CA LEU A 137 6.93 -5.02 -24.03
C LEU A 137 7.30 -5.97 -25.18
N SER A 138 6.66 -5.80 -26.33
CA SER A 138 6.94 -6.57 -27.54
C SER A 138 8.06 -5.93 -28.35
N GLY A 139 9.10 -6.69 -28.71
CA GLY A 139 10.13 -6.28 -29.68
C GLY A 139 11.36 -5.56 -29.11
N GLU A 140 11.34 -5.14 -27.85
CA GLU A 140 12.49 -4.56 -27.12
C GLU A 140 12.55 -5.12 -25.70
N GLU A 141 13.74 -5.12 -25.08
CA GLU A 141 13.88 -5.39 -23.65
C GLU A 141 13.13 -4.32 -22.85
N GLY A 142 12.21 -4.73 -21.97
CA GLY A 142 11.56 -3.80 -21.08
C GLY A 142 10.22 -4.27 -20.52
N THR A 143 9.74 -3.49 -19.56
CA THR A 143 8.51 -3.73 -18.83
C THR A 143 7.70 -2.45 -18.68
N GLU A 144 6.41 -2.57 -18.90
CA GLU A 144 5.39 -1.56 -18.66
C GLU A 144 4.69 -1.89 -17.33
N ILE A 145 4.53 -0.87 -16.47
CA ILE A 145 3.78 -0.98 -15.22
C ILE A 145 2.68 0.07 -15.23
N THR A 146 1.42 -0.37 -15.18
CA THR A 146 0.24 0.52 -15.27
C THR A 146 -0.61 0.42 -14.01
N TRP A 147 -1.09 1.55 -13.52
CA TRP A 147 -1.97 1.61 -12.34
C TRP A 147 -2.95 2.77 -12.43
N GLN A 148 -4.01 2.69 -11.63
CA GLN A 148 -4.96 3.78 -11.43
C GLN A 148 -4.50 4.60 -10.22
N VAL A 149 -4.50 5.93 -10.31
CA VAL A 149 -4.13 6.83 -9.21
C VAL A 149 -5.19 6.71 -8.11
N PRO A 150 -4.85 6.15 -6.93
CA PRO A 150 -5.82 5.82 -5.88
C PRO A 150 -6.77 6.96 -5.51
N SER A 151 -6.28 8.18 -5.30
CA SER A 151 -7.11 9.33 -4.91
C SER A 151 -8.20 9.67 -5.94
N THR A 152 -7.91 9.53 -7.23
CA THR A 152 -8.88 9.82 -8.29
C THR A 152 -9.99 8.77 -8.40
N LEU A 153 -9.78 7.58 -7.82
CA LEU A 153 -10.71 6.47 -7.83
C LEU A 153 -11.48 6.36 -6.51
N ILE A 154 -10.76 6.35 -5.39
CA ILE A 154 -11.30 6.15 -4.04
C ILE A 154 -12.14 7.36 -3.62
N ALA A 155 -11.58 8.57 -3.70
CA ALA A 155 -12.29 9.78 -3.27
C ALA A 155 -13.46 10.15 -4.20
N ALA A 156 -13.44 9.66 -5.44
CA ALA A 156 -14.54 9.87 -6.37
C ALA A 156 -15.86 9.21 -5.93
N THR A 157 -15.79 8.20 -5.04
CA THR A 157 -16.96 7.54 -4.46
C THR A 157 -17.63 8.30 -3.31
N ASP A 158 -16.95 9.29 -2.76
CA ASP A 158 -17.42 10.10 -1.63
C ASP A 158 -16.96 11.55 -1.83
N ARG A 159 -17.50 12.18 -2.88
CA ARG A 159 -17.08 13.53 -3.30
C ARG A 159 -17.33 14.56 -2.18
N GLY A 160 -16.32 15.39 -1.93
CA GLY A 160 -16.34 16.40 -0.86
C GLY A 160 -15.85 15.87 0.49
N ASN A 161 -15.40 14.62 0.56
CA ASN A 161 -14.76 14.07 1.75
C ASN A 161 -13.24 14.34 1.72
N ASP A 162 -12.83 15.47 2.30
CA ASP A 162 -11.43 15.91 2.32
C ASP A 162 -10.52 14.95 3.10
N GLY A 163 -11.04 14.30 4.14
CA GLY A 163 -10.31 13.30 4.93
C GLY A 163 -9.98 12.05 4.11
N LEU A 164 -10.95 11.53 3.36
CA LEU A 164 -10.75 10.41 2.45
C LEU A 164 -9.80 10.78 1.31
N LEU A 165 -9.95 11.97 0.73
CA LEU A 165 -9.06 12.47 -0.33
C LEU A 165 -7.61 12.52 0.16
N THR A 166 -7.38 13.12 1.33
CA THR A 166 -6.05 13.23 1.93
C THR A 166 -5.44 11.85 2.20
N ALA A 167 -6.22 10.92 2.77
CA ALA A 167 -5.75 9.55 3.01
C ALA A 167 -5.40 8.82 1.70
N ALA A 168 -6.20 9.00 0.65
CA ALA A 168 -5.94 8.39 -0.65
C ALA A 168 -4.74 9.03 -1.37
N GLN A 169 -4.48 10.33 -1.20
CA GLN A 169 -3.28 10.98 -1.72
C GLN A 169 -1.98 10.48 -1.07
N VAL A 170 -2.02 10.15 0.22
CA VAL A 170 -0.89 9.47 0.88
C VAL A 170 -0.64 8.11 0.24
N LEU A 171 -1.70 7.38 -0.13
CA LEU A 171 -1.57 6.11 -0.84
C LEU A 171 -1.04 6.29 -2.27
N ASP A 172 -1.40 7.37 -2.97
CA ASP A 172 -0.80 7.71 -4.28
C ASP A 172 0.72 7.74 -4.19
N GLY A 173 1.26 8.51 -3.23
CA GLY A 173 2.70 8.66 -3.03
C GLY A 173 3.39 7.33 -2.74
N LYS A 174 2.84 6.53 -1.83
CA LYS A 174 3.39 5.21 -1.49
C LYS A 174 3.39 4.25 -2.68
N LEU A 175 2.32 4.24 -3.46
CA LEU A 175 2.25 3.38 -4.65
C LEU A 175 3.25 3.84 -5.70
N GLU A 176 3.37 5.14 -5.95
CA GLU A 176 4.34 5.70 -6.90
C GLU A 176 5.79 5.41 -6.49
N GLU A 177 6.12 5.53 -5.20
CA GLU A 177 7.42 5.14 -4.66
C GLU A 177 7.72 3.65 -4.91
N LEU A 178 6.74 2.76 -4.70
CA LEU A 178 6.89 1.34 -5.02
C LEU A 178 7.12 1.12 -6.52
N ILE A 179 6.37 1.79 -7.40
CA ILE A 179 6.55 1.66 -8.86
C ILE A 179 7.95 2.11 -9.29
N VAL A 180 8.42 3.25 -8.79
CA VAL A 180 9.77 3.74 -9.05
C VAL A 180 10.81 2.75 -8.53
N PHE A 181 10.61 2.20 -7.33
CA PHE A 181 11.51 1.22 -6.74
C PHE A 181 11.67 -0.03 -7.61
N ILE A 182 10.55 -0.66 -8.00
CA ILE A 182 10.61 -1.92 -8.77
C ILE A 182 11.14 -1.72 -10.19
N GLY A 183 10.97 -0.52 -10.76
CA GLY A 183 11.40 -0.16 -12.11
C GLY A 183 12.82 0.40 -12.22
N SER A 184 13.49 0.74 -11.10
CA SER A 184 14.79 1.46 -11.12
C SER A 184 16.04 0.57 -11.00
N GLY A 185 15.88 -0.74 -10.74
CA GLY A 185 17.01 -1.69 -10.66
C GLY A 185 17.95 -1.46 -9.46
N VAL A 186 17.62 -0.50 -8.60
CA VAL A 186 18.38 -0.18 -7.40
C VAL A 186 17.96 -1.14 -6.29
N LYS A 187 18.89 -1.99 -5.82
CA LYS A 187 18.70 -2.72 -4.56
C LYS A 187 18.51 -1.70 -3.44
N SER A 188 17.41 -1.80 -2.69
CA SER A 188 17.12 -0.90 -1.57
C SER A 188 18.34 -0.73 -0.68
N ARG A 189 18.84 0.52 -0.58
CA ARG A 189 19.71 0.96 0.52
C ARG A 189 18.91 1.58 1.67
N TYR A 190 17.58 1.56 1.59
CA TYR A 190 16.70 2.11 2.61
C TYR A 190 16.18 0.99 3.50
N THR A 191 16.75 0.89 4.70
CA THR A 191 16.08 0.26 5.83
C THR A 191 14.93 1.18 6.24
N TYR A 192 13.70 0.82 5.86
CA TYR A 192 12.52 1.45 6.45
C TYR A 192 12.51 1.08 7.93
N THR A 193 12.91 2.03 8.78
CA THR A 193 12.71 1.94 10.23
C THR A 193 11.45 2.73 10.53
N ASN A 194 10.38 2.03 10.89
CA ASN A 194 9.12 2.64 11.29
C ASN A 194 9.39 3.50 12.55
N PRO A 195 9.34 4.85 12.50
CA PRO A 195 9.75 5.69 13.63
C PRO A 195 8.80 5.59 14.83
N SER A 196 7.60 5.03 14.66
CA SER A 196 6.59 4.95 15.73
C SER A 196 6.75 3.75 16.68
N TYR A 197 7.68 2.83 16.42
CA TYR A 197 7.82 1.60 17.23
C TYR A 197 9.24 1.29 17.71
N ALA A 198 10.21 2.17 17.44
CA ALA A 198 11.51 2.07 18.07
C ALA A 198 11.44 2.65 19.50
N ASN A 199 11.53 1.74 20.48
CA ASN A 199 11.89 1.98 21.89
C ASN A 199 10.74 2.00 22.93
N LYS A 200 10.21 0.83 23.27
CA LYS A 200 9.57 0.55 24.58
C LYS A 200 10.34 -0.47 25.42
N SER A 201 11.68 -0.50 25.30
CA SER A 201 12.52 -1.35 26.14
C SER A 201 13.83 -0.64 26.47
N SER A 202 13.77 0.35 27.38
CA SER A 202 14.89 0.76 28.24
C SER A 202 14.62 2.08 28.99
N MET A 203 13.57 2.16 29.82
CA MET A 203 13.52 3.17 30.88
C MET A 203 13.93 2.52 32.20
N LYS A 204 15.24 2.36 32.39
CA LYS A 204 15.83 2.23 33.73
C LYS A 204 16.14 3.64 34.23
N CYS A 205 15.37 4.07 35.23
CA CYS A 205 15.61 5.28 36.00
C CYS A 205 17.05 5.29 36.55
N ARG A 206 17.85 6.30 36.18
CA ARG A 206 18.97 6.83 36.98
C ARG A 206 19.19 8.31 36.68
N CYS A 207 18.82 9.16 37.65
CA CYS A 207 19.56 10.39 37.96
C CYS A 207 20.79 10.01 38.83
N PRO A 208 21.91 10.79 38.91
CA PRO A 208 21.88 12.25 39.12
C PRO A 208 23.04 13.13 38.54
N THR A 209 22.79 14.46 38.61
CA THR A 209 23.68 15.65 38.84
C THR A 209 24.63 16.25 37.78
N ARG A 210 24.23 17.47 37.32
CA ARG A 210 24.92 18.80 37.23
C ARG A 210 26.37 18.98 36.69
N TYR A 211 26.55 19.80 35.63
CA TYR A 211 27.06 21.21 35.59
C TYR A 211 27.53 21.65 34.16
N TYR A 212 26.94 22.76 33.66
CA TYR A 212 27.36 23.87 32.75
C TYR A 212 28.26 23.75 31.47
N ASN A 213 27.67 24.27 30.37
CA ASN A 213 28.13 25.16 29.26
C ASN A 213 29.59 25.13 28.74
N VAL A 214 29.80 25.11 27.41
CA VAL A 214 30.00 26.28 26.49
C VAL A 214 29.75 25.81 25.04
N GLY A 215 29.21 26.69 24.18
CA GLY A 215 28.67 26.38 22.86
C GLY A 215 29.67 26.21 21.71
N GLU A 216 29.14 25.67 20.60
CA GLU A 216 29.76 25.74 19.29
C GLU A 216 28.69 25.61 18.18
N TYR A 217 28.93 26.34 17.10
CA TYR A 217 28.08 26.61 15.94
C TYR A 217 27.61 25.36 15.19
N MET A 218 26.32 25.27 14.83
CA MET A 218 25.87 24.53 13.64
C MET A 218 24.64 25.15 12.97
N ARG A 219 24.69 25.17 11.63
CA ARG A 219 23.71 25.71 10.67
C ARG A 219 22.30 25.10 10.83
N PRO A 220 21.22 25.81 10.42
CA PRO A 220 19.86 25.34 10.62
C PRO A 220 19.53 24.12 9.75
N LYS A 221 19.02 23.06 10.38
CA LYS A 221 18.33 21.95 9.71
C LYS A 221 16.91 22.38 9.30
N PRO A 222 16.34 21.87 8.19
CA PRO A 222 14.97 22.17 7.82
C PRO A 222 14.00 21.52 8.81
N SER A 223 13.05 22.31 9.30
CA SER A 223 11.94 21.90 10.16
C SER A 223 10.92 21.07 9.38
N ILE A 224 10.86 19.77 9.63
CA ILE A 224 9.64 18.98 9.40
C ILE A 224 9.36 18.26 10.71
N GLY A 225 8.37 18.79 11.44
CA GLY A 225 7.81 18.18 12.62
C GLY A 225 6.33 18.51 12.67
N TRP A 226 5.49 17.53 12.33
CA TRP A 226 4.07 17.52 12.69
C TRP A 226 3.68 16.08 12.98
N THR A 227 3.77 15.71 14.26
CA THR A 227 3.05 14.59 14.86
C THR A 227 1.80 15.18 15.51
N GLU A 228 0.68 15.21 14.79
CA GLU A 228 -0.62 15.23 15.44
C GLU A 228 -1.16 13.80 15.44
N ARG A 229 -1.23 13.27 16.66
CA ARG A 229 -1.80 12.00 17.01
C ARG A 229 -3.32 12.18 16.85
N VAL A 230 -3.90 11.65 15.77
CA VAL A 230 -5.35 11.56 15.63
C VAL A 230 -5.81 10.50 16.65
N GLU A 231 -6.33 10.96 17.78
CA GLU A 231 -7.02 10.10 18.74
C GLU A 231 -8.37 9.69 18.12
N PHE A 232 -8.63 8.39 18.10
CA PHE A 232 -9.92 7.83 17.70
C PHE A 232 -10.95 8.09 18.81
N VAL A 233 -12.03 8.79 18.48
CA VAL A 233 -13.29 8.78 19.24
C VAL A 233 -14.22 7.77 18.59
#